data_AF-A0A7V9EJB8-F1
#
_entry.id   AF-A0A7V9EJB8-F1
#
_cell.length_a   1.000
_cell.length_b   1.000
_cell.length_c   1.000
_cell.angle_alpha   90.00
_cell.angle_beta   90.00
_cell.angle_gamma   90.00
#
_symmetry.space_group_name_H-M   'P 1'
#
loop_
_entity.id
_entity.type
_entity.pdbx_description
1 polymer ?
#
loop_
_entity_poly.entity_id
_entity_poly.type
_entity_poly.pdbx_seq_one_letter_code
_entity_poly.pdbx_strand_id
1 'polypeptide(L)' 'MSKPPGSRGASSADFARGMSLAFEFAGAVFLFWFLGRLVDGWLGTEPWAQLAGSLVGWLGGFLHVYYATQRGHT' A
#
# COMPACT_ATOMS: atom_id res chain seq x y z
N MET A 1 6.02 43.51 10.45
CA MET A 1 4.90 42.68 9.95
C MET A 1 5.47 41.34 9.47
N SER A 2 5.44 40.31 10.30
CA SER A 2 5.91 38.97 9.94
C SER A 2 4.89 38.30 9.01
N LYS A 3 5.32 37.98 7.79
CA LYS A 3 4.51 37.27 6.79
C LYS A 3 4.10 35.91 7.38
N PRO A 4 2.81 35.53 7.38
CA PRO A 4 2.41 34.22 7.89
C PRO A 4 3.07 33.13 7.02
N PRO A 5 3.44 31.98 7.62
CA PRO A 5 3.97 30.85 6.84
C PRO A 5 2.91 30.44 5.82
N GLY A 6 3.23 30.60 4.54
CA GLY A 6 2.34 30.19 3.45
C GLY A 6 2.05 28.70 3.56
N SER A 7 0.78 28.33 3.53
CA SER A 7 0.34 26.95 3.40
C SER A 7 0.98 26.37 2.13
N ARG A 8 1.95 25.44 2.30
CA ARG A 8 2.45 24.67 1.16
C ARG A 8 1.32 23.74 0.72
N GLY A 9 0.55 24.16 -0.27
CA GLY A 9 -0.36 23.27 -0.97
C GLY A 9 0.44 22.10 -1.54
N ALA A 10 -0.09 20.88 -1.41
CA ALA A 10 0.54 19.69 -1.98
C ALA A 10 0.86 19.95 -3.47
N SER A 11 2.12 19.79 -3.86
CA SER A 11 2.50 19.98 -5.26
C SER A 11 1.98 18.81 -6.10
N SER A 12 1.85 19.01 -7.42
CA SER A 12 1.48 17.92 -8.33
C SER A 12 2.43 16.72 -8.23
N ALA A 13 3.70 16.95 -7.86
CA ALA A 13 4.69 15.91 -7.62
C ALA A 13 4.40 15.11 -6.34
N ASP A 14 3.99 15.78 -5.25
CA ASP A 14 3.60 15.11 -4.00
C ASP A 14 2.36 14.23 -4.21
N PHE A 15 1.40 14.74 -4.99
CA PHE A 15 0.20 13.97 -5.35
C PHE A 15 0.54 12.74 -6.21
N ALA A 16 1.36 12.91 -7.25
CA ALA A 16 1.78 11.79 -8.11
C ALA A 16 2.53 10.70 -7.31
N ARG A 17 3.37 11.12 -6.36
CA ARG A 17 4.07 10.20 -5.45
C ARG A 17 3.09 9.45 -4.55
N GLY A 18 2.17 10.16 -3.89
CA GLY A 18 1.13 9.53 -3.06
C GLY A 18 0.26 8.55 -3.85
N MET A 19 -0.07 8.88 -5.10
CA MET A 19 -0.84 8.01 -5.98
C MET A 19 -0.08 6.73 -6.35
N SER A 20 1.21 6.85 -6.69
CA SER A 20 2.05 5.70 -7.00
C SER A 20 2.13 4.72 -5.83
N LEU A 21 2.33 5.25 -4.62
CA LEU A 21 2.31 4.49 -3.37
C LEU A 21 0.97 3.77 -3.12
N ALA A 22 -0.15 4.45 -3.39
CA ALA A 22 -1.48 3.86 -3.26
C ALA A 22 -1.69 2.70 -4.26
N PHE A 23 -1.20 2.84 -5.50
CA PHE A 23 -1.26 1.78 -6.51
C PHE A 23 -0.37 0.59 -6.14
N GLU A 24 0.85 0.84 -5.64
CA GLU A 24 1.75 -0.22 -5.16
C GLU A 24 1.11 -1.02 -4.01
N PHE A 25 0.49 -0.31 -3.05
CA PHE A 25 -0.25 -0.92 -1.95
C PHE A 25 -1.43 -1.77 -2.45
N ALA A 26 -2.32 -1.18 -3.25
CA ALA A 26 -3.49 -1.86 -3.78
C ALA A 26 -3.09 -3.08 -4.64
N GLY A 27 -2.04 -2.93 -5.46
CA GLY A 27 -1.48 -4.01 -6.27
C GLY A 27 -0.94 -5.17 -5.43
N ALA A 28 -0.20 -4.87 -4.36
CA ALA A 28 0.30 -5.91 -3.44
C ALA A 28 -0.86 -6.66 -2.76
N VAL A 29 -1.83 -5.94 -2.19
CA VAL A 29 -3.00 -6.55 -1.54
C VAL A 29 -3.76 -7.45 -2.51
N PHE A 30 -4.06 -6.94 -3.72
CA PHE A 30 -4.77 -7.69 -4.74
C PHE A 30 -3.99 -8.93 -5.19
N LEU A 31 -2.67 -8.80 -5.39
CA LEU A 31 -1.80 -9.91 -5.81
C LEU A 31 -1.84 -11.04 -4.78
N PHE A 32 -1.63 -10.75 -3.50
CA PHE A 32 -1.61 -11.79 -2.46
C PHE A 32 -3.00 -12.38 -2.18
N TRP A 33 -4.06 -11.57 -2.25
CA TRP A 33 -5.44 -12.06 -2.19
C TRP A 33 -5.72 -13.05 -3.33
N PHE A 34 -5.33 -12.71 -4.56
CA PHE A 34 -5.54 -13.55 -5.74
C PHE A 34 -4.72 -14.83 -5.67
N LEU A 35 -3.45 -14.74 -5.23
CA LEU A 35 -2.61 -15.92 -5.02
C LEU A 35 -3.21 -16.86 -3.98
N GLY A 36 -3.71 -16.33 -2.86
CA GLY A 36 -4.35 -17.15 -1.84
C GLY A 36 -5.64 -17.82 -2.35
N ARG A 37 -6.43 -17.13 -3.18
CA ARG A 37 -7.59 -17.73 -3.87
C ARG A 37 -7.18 -18.90 -4.76
N LEU A 38 -6.11 -18.76 -5.54
CA LEU A 38 -5.62 -19.81 -6.44
C LEU A 38 -5.12 -21.03 -5.65
N VAL A 39 -4.36 -20.79 -4.58
CA VAL A 39 -3.86 -21.82 -3.65
C VAL A 39 -5.02 -22.57 -3.00
N ASP A 40 -6.03 -21.85 -2.50
CA ASP A 40 -7.22 -22.46 -1.91
C ASP A 40 -8.01 -23.31 -2.91
N GLY A 41 -8.14 -22.86 -4.16
CA GLY A 41 -8.82 -23.62 -5.22
C GLY A 41 -8.07 -24.90 -5.62
N TRP A 42 -6.74 -24.90 -5.53
CA TRP A 42 -5.92 -26.09 -5.80
C TRP A 42 -5.93 -27.10 -4.66
N LEU A 43 -5.91 -26.63 -3.41
CA LEU A 43 -5.84 -27.48 -2.22
C LEU A 43 -7.21 -27.85 -1.65
N GLY A 44 -8.29 -27.21 -2.13
CA GLY A 44 -9.62 -27.34 -1.55
C GLY A 44 -9.73 -26.75 -0.13
N THR A 45 -8.82 -25.83 0.24
CA THR A 45 -8.72 -25.22 1.58
C THR A 45 -9.50 -23.91 1.71
N GLU A 46 -10.48 -23.65 0.84
CA GLU A 46 -11.24 -22.40 0.83
C GLU A 46 -11.82 -22.05 2.22
N PRO A 47 -11.56 -20.86 2.81
CA PRO A 47 -10.82 -19.68 2.29
C PRO A 47 -9.52 -19.36 3.08
N TRP A 48 -8.77 -20.35 3.57
CA TRP A 48 -7.66 -20.11 4.51
C TRP A 48 -6.43 -19.43 3.90
N ALA A 49 -5.97 -19.89 2.73
CA ALA A 49 -4.80 -19.29 2.08
C ALA A 49 -5.12 -17.89 1.54
N GLN A 50 -6.36 -17.65 1.10
CA GLN A 50 -6.86 -16.34 0.71
C GLN A 50 -6.85 -15.35 1.88
N LEU A 51 -7.30 -15.76 3.07
CA LEU A 51 -7.23 -14.93 4.28
C LEU A 51 -5.78 -14.62 4.68
N ALA A 52 -4.91 -15.63 4.71
CA ALA A 52 -3.50 -15.45 5.05
C ALA A 52 -2.78 -14.54 4.04
N GLY A 53 -2.99 -14.77 2.74
CA GLY A 53 -2.44 -13.95 1.66
C GLY A 53 -2.91 -12.49 1.77
N SER A 54 -4.20 -12.27 1.99
CA SER A 54 -4.74 -10.90 2.17
C SER A 54 -4.12 -10.17 3.34
N LEU A 55 -3.93 -10.87 4.48
CA LEU A 55 -3.29 -10.29 5.66
C LEU A 55 -1.82 -9.93 5.39
N VAL A 56 -1.09 -10.81 4.69
CA VAL A 56 0.30 -10.57 4.28
C VAL A 56 0.40 -9.39 3.31
N GLY A 57 -0.47 -9.33 2.29
CA GLY A 57 -0.50 -8.22 1.35
C GLY A 57 -0.81 -6.89 2.02
N TRP A 58 -1.73 -6.90 2.99
CA TRP A 58 -2.09 -5.70 3.75
C TRP A 58 -0.94 -5.22 4.64
N LEU A 59 -0.34 -6.12 5.43
CA LEU A 59 0.80 -5.79 6.30
C LEU A 59 2.03 -5.36 5.49
N GLY A 60 2.38 -6.12 4.45
CA GLY A 60 3.54 -5.83 3.60
C GLY A 60 3.37 -4.51 2.85
N GLY A 61 2.20 -4.27 2.26
CA GLY A 61 1.89 -3.00 1.61
C GLY A 61 1.89 -1.83 2.60
N PHE A 62 1.31 -1.98 3.79
CA PHE A 62 1.26 -0.92 4.78
C PHE A 62 2.68 -0.52 5.23
N LEU A 63 3.53 -1.51 5.52
CA LEU A 63 4.92 -1.27 5.89
C LEU A 63 5.68 -0.57 4.77
N HIS A 64 5.51 -0.99 3.52
CA HIS A 64 6.12 -0.34 2.36
C HIS A 64 5.75 1.14 2.27
N VAL A 65 4.45 1.46 2.37
CA VAL A 65 3.96 2.85 2.35
C VAL A 65 4.50 3.66 3.53
N TYR A 66 4.45 3.10 4.73
CA TYR A 66 4.91 3.73 5.96
C TYR A 66 6.40 4.12 5.87
N TYR A 67 7.25 3.16 5.48
CA TYR A 67 8.69 3.41 5.37
C TYR A 67 9.05 4.33 4.20
N ALA A 68 8.37 4.21 3.07
CA ALA A 68 8.60 5.10 1.92
C ALA A 68 8.23 6.56 2.23
N THR A 69 7.27 6.78 3.12
CA THR A 69 6.93 8.12 3.65
C THR A 69 8.01 8.64 4.59
N GLN A 70 8.54 7.80 5.49
CA GLN A 70 9.60 8.20 6.43
C GLN A 70 10.95 8.51 5.75
N ARG A 71 11.30 7.78 4.69
CA ARG A 71 12.54 8.01 3.92
C ARG A 71 12.52 9.31 3.12
N GLY A 72 11.37 9.96 2.97
CA GLY A 72 11.26 11.28 2.33
C GLY A 72 11.59 12.47 3.24
N HIS A 73 11.87 12.24 4.53
CA HIS A 73 12.11 13.28 5.54
C HIS A 73 13.60 13.51 5.89
N THR A 74 14.54 12.86 5.20
CA THR A 74 15.99 13.13 5.27
C THR A 74 16.48 13.74 3.97
#